data_AF-A0A419SCI5-F1
#
_entry.id   AF-A0A419SCI5-F1
#
_cell.length_a   1.000
_cell.length_b   1.000
_cell.length_c   1.000
_cell.angle_alpha   90.00
_cell.angle_beta   90.00
_cell.angle_gamma   90.00
#
_symmetry.space_group_name_H-M   'P 1'
#
loop_
_entity.id
_entity.type
_entity.pdbx_description
1 polymer ?
#
loop_
_entity_poly.entity_id
_entity_poly.type
_entity_poly.pdbx_seq_one_letter_code
_entity_poly.pdbx_strand_id
1 'polypeptide(L)' 'MSKLALMGIFFFPLIVSILTVKDIFENEKLHASEKLMWIAVVILLPLLGAIIYFFFSKSKRA' A
#
# COMPACT_ATOMS: atom_id res chain seq x y z
N MET A 1 20.83 -1.90 10.82
CA MET A 1 19.49 -2.16 11.38
C MET A 1 19.41 -3.61 11.83
N SER A 2 18.75 -3.90 12.94
CA SER A 2 18.52 -5.29 13.36
C SER A 2 17.57 -5.99 12.38
N LYS A 3 17.66 -7.32 12.25
CA LYS A 3 16.74 -8.12 11.42
C LYS A 3 15.27 -7.88 11.79
N LEU A 4 15.00 -7.70 13.09
CA LEU A 4 13.68 -7.36 13.62
C LEU A 4 13.15 -6.03 13.06
N ALA A 5 14.00 -5.00 12.99
CA ALA A 5 13.60 -3.70 12.43
C ALA A 5 13.27 -3.81 10.93
N LEU A 6 14.04 -4.59 10.16
CA LEU A 6 13.75 -4.82 8.74
C LEU A 6 12.44 -5.58 8.53
N MET A 7 12.19 -6.61 9.35
CA MET A 7 10.91 -7.33 9.34
C MET A 7 9.75 -6.38 9.67
N GLY A 8 9.92 -5.52 10.69
CA GLY A 8 8.92 -4.51 11.04
C GLY A 8 8.58 -3.59 9.87
N ILE A 9 9.59 -3.02 9.21
CA ILE A 9 9.40 -2.12 8.05
C ILE A 9 8.70 -2.83 6.89
N PHE A 10 9.00 -4.12 6.67
CA PHE A 10 8.38 -4.88 5.59
C PHE A 10 6.93 -5.28 5.88
N PHE A 11 6.64 -5.80 7.08
CA PHE A 11 5.32 -6.33 7.43
C PHE A 11 4.34 -5.25 7.88
N PHE A 12 4.81 -4.14 8.46
CA PHE A 12 3.93 -3.09 8.97
C PHE A 12 2.97 -2.54 7.89
N PRO A 13 3.43 -2.17 6.68
CA PRO A 13 2.52 -1.71 5.61
C PRO A 13 1.49 -2.76 5.20
N LEU A 14 1.86 -4.05 5.22
CA LEU A 14 0.94 -5.14 4.87
C LEU A 14 -0.16 -5.30 5.92
N ILE A 15 0.21 -5.28 7.21
CA ILE A 15 -0.74 -5.35 8.33
C ILE A 15 -1.69 -4.17 8.28
N VAL A 16 -1.15 -2.95 8.12
CA VAL A 16 -1.96 -1.73 8.01
C VAL A 16 -2.92 -1.82 6.83
N SER A 17 -2.47 -2.28 5.66
CA SER A 17 -3.33 -2.43 4.48
C SER A 17 -4.50 -3.37 4.73
N ILE A 18 -4.28 -4.52 5.39
CA ILE A 18 -5.33 -5.48 5.74
C ILE A 18 -6.35 -4.86 6.70
N LEU A 19 -5.86 -4.19 7.75
CA LEU A 19 -6.72 -3.52 8.74
C LEU A 19 -7.54 -2.40 8.09
N THR A 20 -6.94 -1.62 7.19
CA THR A 20 -7.63 -0.56 6.46
C THR A 20 -8.70 -1.12 5.51
N VAL A 21 -8.42 -2.20 4.78
CA VAL A 21 -9.43 -2.84 3.93
C VAL A 21 -10.60 -3.35 4.76
N LYS A 22 -10.32 -3.99 5.92
CA LYS A 22 -11.36 -4.40 6.86
C LYS A 22 -12.21 -3.21 7.31
N ASP A 23 -11.58 -2.12 7.74
CA ASP A 23 -12.25 -0.89 8.16
C ASP A 23 -13.15 -0.31 7.03
N ILE A 24 -12.65 -0.28 5.79
CA ILE A 24 -13.43 0.17 4.63
C ILE A 24 -14.68 -0.69 4.42
N PHE A 25 -14.56 -2.02 4.54
CA PHE A 25 -15.70 -2.91 4.39
C PHE A 25 -16.72 -2.74 5.51
N GLU A 26 -16.26 -2.57 6.75
CA GLU A 26 -17.11 -2.41 7.94
C GLU A 26 -17.70 -0.99 8.07
N ASN A 27 -17.18 -0.01 7.34
CA ASN A 27 -17.66 1.36 7.41
C ASN A 27 -19.03 1.51 6.74
N GLU A 28 -20.08 1.71 7.55
CA GLU A 28 -21.47 1.89 7.10
C GLU A 28 -21.73 3.24 6.44
N LYS A 29 -20.83 4.23 6.63
CA LYS A 29 -20.98 5.58 6.05
C LYS A 29 -20.52 5.66 4.60
N LEU A 30 -19.81 4.65 4.10
CA LEU A 30 -19.30 4.61 2.74
C LEU A 30 -20.27 3.87 1.82
N HIS A 31 -20.62 4.50 0.70
CA HIS A 31 -21.29 3.82 -0.40
C HIS A 31 -20.34 2.84 -1.10
N ALA A 32 -20.90 1.87 -1.82
CA ALA A 32 -20.13 0.80 -2.46
C ALA A 32 -19.04 1.33 -3.43
N SER A 33 -19.34 2.38 -4.19
CA SER A 33 -18.37 3.03 -5.08
C SER A 33 -17.21 3.67 -4.32
N GLU A 34 -17.47 4.28 -3.17
CA GLU A 34 -16.45 4.89 -2.32
C GLU A 34 -15.55 3.83 -1.69
N LYS A 35 -16.13 2.69 -1.26
CA LYS A 35 -15.36 1.54 -0.77
C LYS A 35 -14.41 1.01 -1.84
N LEU A 36 -14.91 0.83 -3.06
CA LEU A 36 -14.09 0.39 -4.20
C LEU A 36 -12.95 1.38 -4.49
N MET A 37 -13.23 2.69 -4.47
CA MET A 37 -12.22 3.72 -4.64
C MET A 37 -11.13 3.62 -3.56
N TRP A 38 -11.52 3.50 -2.29
CA TRP A 38 -10.55 3.42 -1.19
C TRP A 38 -9.73 2.13 -1.22
N ILE A 39 -10.33 0.98 -1.56
CA ILE A 39 -9.59 -0.26 -1.76
C ILE A 39 -8.59 -0.11 -2.91
N ALA A 40 -8.98 0.53 -4.01
CA ALA A 40 -8.07 0.82 -5.12
C ALA A 40 -6.89 1.70 -4.67
N VAL A 41 -7.12 2.71 -3.82
CA VAL A 41 -6.04 3.54 -3.25
C VAL A 41 -5.09 2.71 -2.38
N VAL A 42 -5.61 1.87 -1.49
CA VAL A 42 -4.81 1.01 -0.60
C VAL A 42 -3.88 0.08 -1.41
N ILE A 43 -4.34 -0.42 -2.56
CA ILE A 43 -3.56 -1.33 -3.41
C ILE A 43 -2.63 -0.60 -4.37
N LEU A 44 -3.12 0.43 -5.05
CA LEU A 44 -2.41 1.08 -6.16
C LEU A 44 -1.36 2.09 -5.68
N LEU A 45 -1.58 2.79 -4.57
CA LEU A 45 -0.66 3.81 -4.09
C LEU A 45 0.73 3.22 -3.71
N PRO A 46 0.84 2.09 -3.00
CA PRO A 46 2.13 1.43 -2.76
C PRO A 46 2.81 0.97 -4.05
N LEU A 47 2.04 0.49 -5.02
CA LEU A 47 2.56 0.08 -6.33
C LEU A 47 3.06 1.27 -7.13
N LEU A 48 2.42 2.44 -7.00
CA LEU A 48 2.81 3.67 -7.69
C LEU A 48 4.25 4.05 -7.36
N GLY A 49 4.66 3.97 -6.09
CA GLY A 49 6.04 4.22 -5.68
C GLY A 49 7.03 3.24 -6.29
N ALA A 50 6.68 1.95 -6.32
CA ALA A 50 7.50 0.91 -6.94
C ALA A 50 7.61 1.09 -8.47
N ILE A 51 6.51 1.44 -9.13
CA ILE A 51 6.46 1.76 -10.56
C ILE A 51 7.35 2.96 -10.87
N ILE A 52 7.19 4.07 -10.14
CA ILE A 52 8.03 5.26 -10.30
C ILE A 52 9.51 4.88 -10.16
N TYR A 53 9.88 4.18 -9.09
CA TYR A 53 11.27 3.76 -8.91
C TYR A 53 11.76 2.87 -10.06
N PHE A 54 10.97 1.89 -10.49
CA PHE A 54 11.34 0.98 -11.57
C PHE A 54 11.63 1.70 -12.89
N PHE A 55 10.82 2.70 -13.25
CA PHE A 55 11.00 3.45 -14.50
C PHE A 55 12.09 4.53 -14.39
N PHE A 56 12.18 5.25 -13.27
CA PHE A 56 13.13 6.35 -13.12
C PHE A 56 14.53 5.89 -12.69
N SER A 57 14.67 4.77 -11.97
CA SER A 57 15.98 4.25 -11.51
C SER A 57 16.78 3.60 -12.64
N LYS A 58 16.12 3.11 -13.71
CA LYS A 58 16.80 2.56 -14.90
C LYS A 58 17.69 3.58 -15.61
N SER A 59 17.51 4.89 -15.40
CA SER A 59 18.34 5.93 -16.01
C SER A 59 19.74 6.08 -15.38
N LYS A 60 20.05 5.41 -14.26
CA LYS A 60 21.36 5.52 -13.57
C LYS A 60 22.23 4.26 -13.67
N ARG A 61 21.86 3.29 -14.51
CA ARG A 61 22.71 2.14 -14.89
C ARG A 61 22.89 2.12 -16.40
N ALA A 62 23.72 3.03 -16.90
CA ALA A 62 24.47 2.91 -18.14
C ALA A 62 25.84 3.53 -17.89
#